data_AF-A0A2X3WN71-F1
#
_entry.id   AF-A0A2X3WN71-F1
#
_cell.length_a   1.000
_cell.length_b   1.000
_cell.length_c   1.000
_cell.angle_alpha   90.00
_cell.angle_beta   90.00
_cell.angle_gamma   90.00
#
_symmetry.space_group_name_H-M   'P 1'
#
loop_
_entity.id
_entity.type
_entity.pdbx_description
1 polymer ?
#
loop_
_entity_poly.entity_id
_entity_poly.type
_entity_poly.pdbx_seq_one_letter_code
_entity_poly.pdbx_strand_id
1 'polypeptide(L)'
;MMKFKSVANKVTDERDEAVLNNKVAAECFYIMIAGTLVCLVYGSLFNNGVISADYLLYPLLISSIWSIYRAERLDVNAFGSSSITVLGCLLVTGLITLMIMSANYRYNHDVYHNNPLDPRYLMAWPITYTIYVSFVFLVNWALAALGRFER
;
A
#
# COMPACT_ATOMS: atom_id res chain seq x y z
N MET A 1 -32.46 -30.67 15.31
CA MET A 1 -32.11 -29.25 15.11
C MET A 1 -30.82 -28.94 15.86
N MET A 2 -29.66 -28.94 15.20
CA MET A 2 -28.37 -28.63 15.86
C MET A 2 -27.41 -27.80 15.00
N LYS A 3 -27.82 -27.43 13.77
CA LYS A 3 -26.94 -26.78 12.78
C LYS A 3 -26.82 -25.26 12.93
N PHE A 4 -27.81 -24.57 13.49
CA PHE A 4 -27.76 -23.09 13.58
C PHE A 4 -26.76 -22.58 14.62
N LYS A 5 -26.54 -23.32 15.72
CA LYS A 5 -25.62 -22.90 16.79
C LYS A 5 -24.15 -22.99 16.35
N SER A 6 -23.79 -23.98 15.53
CA SER A 6 -22.44 -24.10 14.98
C SER A 6 -22.15 -23.10 13.86
N VAL A 7 -23.15 -22.78 13.03
CA VAL A 7 -23.03 -21.73 12.01
C VAL A 7 -22.92 -20.35 12.65
N ALA A 8 -23.72 -20.05 13.68
CA ALA A 8 -23.62 -18.78 14.41
C ALA A 8 -22.25 -18.61 15.08
N ASN A 9 -21.71 -19.66 15.72
CA ASN A 9 -20.35 -19.63 16.29
C ASN A 9 -19.26 -19.46 15.23
N LYS A 10 -19.38 -20.11 14.06
CA LYS A 10 -18.44 -19.90 12.94
C LYS A 10 -18.49 -18.48 12.39
N VAL A 11 -19.69 -17.91 12.26
CA VAL A 11 -19.86 -16.54 11.76
C VAL A 11 -19.30 -15.50 12.75
N THR A 12 -19.37 -15.76 14.06
CA THR A 12 -18.72 -14.91 15.06
C THR A 12 -17.20 -15.04 15.00
N ASP A 13 -16.68 -16.25 14.85
CA ASP A 13 -15.23 -16.53 14.76
C ASP A 13 -14.60 -15.88 13.51
N GLU A 14 -15.25 -16.01 12.35
CA GLU A 14 -14.82 -15.35 11.11
C GLU A 14 -14.88 -13.82 11.21
N ARG A 15 -15.83 -13.26 11.97
CA ARG A 15 -15.90 -11.82 12.22
C ARG A 15 -14.76 -11.36 13.12
N ASP A 16 -14.43 -12.12 14.15
CA ASP A 16 -13.36 -11.79 15.08
C ASP A 16 -11.99 -11.86 14.38
N GLU A 17 -11.76 -12.88 13.55
CA GLU A 17 -10.56 -13.01 12.71
C GLU A 17 -10.44 -11.83 11.71
N ALA A 18 -11.54 -11.43 11.07
CA ALA A 18 -11.56 -10.28 10.15
C ALA A 18 -11.28 -8.94 10.85
N VAL A 19 -11.78 -8.75 12.07
CA VAL A 19 -11.51 -7.54 12.88
C VAL A 19 -10.04 -7.48 13.28
N LEU A 20 -9.47 -8.60 13.73
CA LEU A 20 -8.06 -8.72 14.09
C LEU A 20 -7.15 -8.47 12.88
N ASN A 21 -7.49 -9.03 11.73
CA ASN A 21 -6.75 -8.78 10.49
C ASN A 21 -6.82 -7.30 10.04
N ASN A 22 -7.99 -6.66 10.12
CA ASN A 22 -8.13 -5.23 9.82
C ASN A 22 -7.30 -4.36 10.78
N LYS A 23 -7.11 -4.79 12.03
CA LYS A 23 -6.23 -4.11 12.98
C LYS A 23 -4.77 -4.21 12.54
N VAL A 24 -4.28 -5.39 12.17
CA VAL A 24 -2.91 -5.56 11.65
C VAL A 24 -2.68 -4.71 10.40
N ALA A 25 -3.65 -4.71 9.47
CA ALA A 25 -3.60 -3.88 8.27
C ALA A 25 -3.57 -2.38 8.59
N ALA A 26 -4.38 -1.92 9.55
CA ALA A 26 -4.40 -0.53 9.97
C ALA A 26 -3.05 -0.10 10.59
N GLU A 27 -2.46 -0.92 11.46
CA GLU A 27 -1.14 -0.67 12.03
C GLU A 27 -0.06 -0.57 10.94
N CYS A 28 -0.07 -1.47 9.95
CA CYS A 28 0.86 -1.43 8.82
C CYS A 28 0.67 -0.18 7.95
N PHE A 29 -0.59 0.22 7.71
CA PHE A 29 -0.91 1.42 6.94
C PHE A 29 -0.43 2.70 7.66
N TYR A 30 -0.55 2.75 8.99
CA TYR A 30 0.00 3.83 9.80
C TYR A 30 1.53 3.89 9.73
N ILE A 31 2.21 2.75 9.82
CA ILE A 31 3.68 2.68 9.66
C ILE A 31 4.10 3.17 8.27
N MET A 32 3.36 2.76 7.23
CA MET A 32 3.59 3.20 5.85
C MET A 32 3.42 4.71 5.70
N ILE A 33 2.31 5.29 6.17
CA ILE A 33 2.06 6.74 6.11
C ILE A 33 3.11 7.52 6.90
N ALA A 34 3.38 7.11 8.14
CA ALA A 34 4.34 7.81 8.99
C ALA A 34 5.75 7.74 8.40
N GLY A 35 6.18 6.56 7.94
CA GLY A 35 7.48 6.36 7.31
C GLY A 35 7.62 7.15 6.01
N THR A 36 6.61 7.14 5.14
CA THR A 36 6.62 7.96 3.91
C THR A 36 6.63 9.45 4.22
N LEU A 37 5.87 9.94 5.21
CA LEU A 37 5.92 11.32 5.68
C LEU A 37 7.30 11.71 6.19
N VAL A 38 7.95 10.85 6.98
CA VAL A 38 9.30 11.10 7.48
C VAL A 38 10.30 11.17 6.32
N CYS A 39 10.22 10.25 5.35
CA CYS A 39 11.05 10.29 4.15
C CYS A 39 10.80 11.55 3.31
N LEU A 40 9.54 12.02 3.22
CA LEU A 40 9.17 13.24 2.53
C LEU A 40 9.76 14.49 3.20
N VAL A 41 9.59 14.60 4.52
CA VAL A 41 10.14 15.71 5.32
C VAL A 41 11.66 15.70 5.27
N TYR A 42 12.29 14.53 5.42
CA TYR A 42 13.75 14.41 5.34
C TYR A 42 14.27 14.82 3.95
N GLY A 43 13.66 14.31 2.88
CA GLY A 43 14.02 14.69 1.52
C GLY A 43 13.84 16.18 1.28
N SER A 44 12.74 16.78 1.75
CA SER A 44 12.45 18.20 1.61
C SER A 44 13.39 19.11 2.40
N LEU A 45 13.77 18.75 3.62
CA LEU A 45 14.56 19.62 4.51
C LEU A 45 16.07 19.41 4.34
N PHE A 46 16.51 18.20 4.03
CA PHE A 46 17.93 17.82 4.10
C PHE A 46 18.51 17.28 2.80
N ASN A 47 17.69 17.03 1.77
CA ASN A 47 18.16 16.51 0.48
C ASN A 47 17.64 17.33 -0.74
N ASN A 48 17.43 18.63 -0.60
CA ASN A 48 16.93 19.52 -1.67
C ASN A 48 15.62 19.03 -2.35
N GLY A 49 14.73 18.38 -1.61
CA GLY A 49 13.48 17.81 -2.16
C GLY A 49 13.68 16.53 -2.96
N VAL A 50 14.89 15.98 -3.00
CA VAL A 50 15.22 14.75 -3.71
C VAL A 50 14.92 13.56 -2.81
N ILE A 51 13.83 12.86 -3.10
CA ILE A 51 13.53 11.56 -2.49
C ILE A 51 13.92 10.50 -3.51
N SER A 52 14.88 9.64 -3.17
CA SER A 52 15.15 8.44 -3.97
C SER A 52 14.08 7.38 -3.66
N ALA A 53 13.77 6.55 -4.66
CA ALA A 53 12.84 5.44 -4.48
C ALA A 53 13.30 4.48 -3.37
N ASP A 54 14.61 4.39 -3.11
CA ASP A 54 15.19 3.52 -2.08
C ASP A 54 14.70 3.90 -0.69
N TYR A 55 14.52 5.20 -0.41
CA TYR A 55 14.03 5.64 0.90
C TYR A 55 12.59 5.21 1.18
N LEU A 56 11.80 5.06 0.12
CA LEU A 56 10.39 4.66 0.20
C LEU A 56 10.24 3.13 0.34
N LEU A 57 11.31 2.36 0.07
CA LEU A 57 11.35 0.93 0.34
C LEU A 57 11.49 0.61 1.83
N TYR A 58 12.11 1.48 2.64
CA TYR A 58 12.30 1.19 4.07
C TYR A 58 10.97 1.12 4.85
N PRO A 59 10.03 2.08 4.73
CA PRO A 59 8.70 1.96 5.36
C PRO A 59 7.95 0.70 4.92
N LEU A 60 8.10 0.32 3.64
CA LEU A 60 7.47 -0.85 3.08
C LEU A 60 8.03 -2.14 3.69
N LEU A 61 9.36 -2.26 3.82
CA LEU A 61 10.00 -3.39 4.49
C LEU A 61 9.63 -3.46 5.98
N ILE A 62 9.67 -2.33 6.69
CA ILE A 62 9.32 -2.27 8.12
C ILE A 62 7.86 -2.68 8.34
N SER A 63 6.93 -2.15 7.55
CA SER A 63 5.51 -2.52 7.65
C SER A 63 5.28 -4.00 7.31
N SER A 64 6.02 -4.56 6.35
CA SER A 64 5.94 -5.98 6.00
C SER A 64 6.39 -6.88 7.15
N ILE A 65 7.54 -6.59 7.76
CA ILE A 65 8.04 -7.33 8.93
C ILE A 65 7.09 -7.20 10.12
N TRP A 66 6.55 -6.00 10.36
CA TRP A 66 5.55 -5.77 11.41
C TRP A 66 4.29 -6.59 11.17
N SER A 67 3.81 -6.67 9.93
CA SER A 67 2.61 -7.44 9.59
C SER A 67 2.76 -8.92 9.97
N ILE A 68 3.92 -9.51 9.67
CA ILE A 68 4.22 -10.92 9.98
C ILE A 68 4.28 -11.14 11.49
N TYR A 69 5.06 -10.31 12.20
CA TYR A 69 5.18 -10.39 13.65
C TYR A 69 3.85 -10.23 14.38
N ARG A 70 3.03 -9.27 13.93
CA ARG A 70 1.76 -8.94 14.58
C ARG A 70 0.69 -9.98 14.30
N ALA A 71 0.68 -10.55 13.09
CA ALA A 71 -0.20 -11.64 12.70
C ALA A 71 0.06 -12.90 13.53
N GLU A 72 1.34 -13.29 13.67
CA GLU A 72 1.75 -14.42 14.52
C GLU A 72 1.32 -14.23 15.99
N ARG A 73 1.48 -13.01 16.53
CA ARG A 73 1.07 -12.69 17.91
C ARG A 73 -0.43 -12.71 18.15
N LEU A 74 -1.23 -12.50 17.11
CA LEU A 74 -2.69 -12.45 17.19
C LEU A 74 -3.34 -13.76 16.72
N ASP A 75 -2.54 -14.77 16.35
CA ASP A 75 -2.98 -16.04 15.77
C ASP A 75 -3.92 -15.83 14.57
N VAL A 76 -3.65 -14.78 13.80
CA VAL A 76 -4.40 -14.45 12.59
C VAL A 76 -3.49 -14.54 11.40
N ASN A 77 -4.08 -14.86 10.25
CA ASN A 77 -3.30 -15.12 9.07
C ASN A 77 -2.70 -13.81 8.52
N ALA A 78 -1.37 -13.72 8.43
CA ALA A 78 -0.65 -12.52 7.96
C ALA A 78 -1.13 -12.06 6.58
N PHE A 79 -1.60 -13.02 5.77
CA PHE A 79 -2.14 -12.79 4.44
C PHE A 79 -3.67 -12.97 4.33
N GLY A 80 -4.37 -13.40 5.38
CA GLY A 80 -5.78 -13.80 5.33
C GLY A 80 -6.77 -12.68 5.03
N SER A 81 -6.35 -11.42 5.23
CA SER A 81 -7.05 -10.20 4.82
C SER A 81 -6.14 -9.25 4.03
N SER A 82 -5.10 -9.78 3.38
CA SER A 82 -4.12 -9.00 2.63
C SER A 82 -4.71 -8.27 1.42
N SER A 83 -5.95 -8.57 1.04
CA SER A 83 -6.67 -7.83 0.03
C SER A 83 -6.99 -6.42 0.54
N ILE A 84 -6.22 -5.46 0.07
CA ILE A 84 -6.53 -4.04 0.22
C ILE A 84 -7.85 -3.78 -0.52
N THR A 85 -8.73 -2.96 0.05
CA THR A 85 -9.97 -2.55 -0.61
C THR A 85 -9.68 -1.92 -1.98
N VAL A 86 -10.67 -1.90 -2.88
CA VAL A 86 -10.58 -1.20 -4.17
C VAL A 86 -10.10 0.24 -3.98
N LEU A 87 -10.62 0.94 -2.97
CA LEU A 87 -10.19 2.29 -2.61
C LEU A 87 -8.71 2.33 -2.23
N GLY A 88 -8.23 1.38 -1.42
CA GLY A 88 -6.82 1.33 -1.05
C GLY A 88 -5.90 0.98 -2.23
N CYS A 89 -6.33 0.14 -3.18
CA CYS A 89 -5.60 -0.09 -4.43
C CYS A 89 -5.47 1.21 -5.25
N LEU A 90 -6.54 2.00 -5.34
CA LEU A 90 -6.52 3.30 -6.02
C LEU A 90 -5.62 4.31 -5.31
N LEU A 91 -5.61 4.32 -3.98
CA LEU A 91 -4.75 5.20 -3.17
C LEU A 91 -3.28 4.82 -3.28
N VAL A 92 -2.95 3.53 -3.18
CA VAL A 92 -1.57 3.02 -3.35
C VAL A 92 -1.07 3.33 -4.76
N THR A 93 -1.91 3.11 -5.78
CA THR A 93 -1.57 3.49 -7.17
C THR A 93 -1.33 4.99 -7.29
N GLY A 94 -2.16 5.81 -6.65
CA GLY A 94 -1.99 7.27 -6.62
C GLY A 94 -0.67 7.67 -5.99
N LEU A 95 -0.30 7.03 -4.87
CA LEU A 95 0.98 7.25 -4.20
C LEU A 95 2.16 6.88 -5.10
N ILE A 96 2.13 5.70 -5.73
CA ILE A 96 3.17 5.23 -6.66
C ILE A 96 3.31 6.21 -7.84
N THR A 97 2.18 6.61 -8.42
CA THR A 97 2.14 7.58 -9.53
C THR A 97 2.76 8.91 -9.09
N LEU A 98 2.41 9.42 -7.92
CA LEU A 98 2.95 10.67 -7.39
C LEU A 98 4.48 10.60 -7.17
N MET A 99 4.98 9.48 -6.64
CA MET A 99 6.41 9.25 -6.46
C MET A 99 7.15 9.24 -7.81
N ILE A 100 6.66 8.48 -8.79
CA ILE A 100 7.25 8.40 -10.13
C ILE A 100 7.21 9.76 -10.83
N MET A 101 6.09 10.48 -10.73
CA MET A 101 5.93 11.78 -11.37
C MET A 101 6.79 12.87 -10.71
N SER A 102 7.02 12.80 -9.40
CA SER A 102 7.97 13.70 -8.72
C SER A 102 9.41 13.48 -9.19
N ALA A 103 9.82 12.20 -9.37
CA ALA A 103 11.11 11.86 -9.93
C ALA A 103 11.22 12.29 -11.39
N ASN A 104 10.19 12.02 -12.20
CA ASN A 104 10.14 12.40 -13.61
C ASN A 104 10.27 13.92 -13.80
N TYR A 105 9.60 14.72 -12.97
CA TYR A 105 9.73 16.19 -12.99
C TYR A 105 11.16 16.65 -12.70
N ARG A 106 11.81 16.02 -11.72
CA ARG A 106 13.19 16.34 -11.34
C ARG A 106 14.20 15.97 -12.43
N TYR A 107 14.06 14.79 -13.05
CA TYR A 107 15.00 14.33 -14.08
C TYR A 107 14.82 15.06 -15.42
N ASN A 108 13.58 15.43 -15.76
CA ASN A 108 13.25 16.06 -17.03
C ASN A 108 12.88 17.55 -16.83
N HIS A 109 13.45 18.20 -15.81
CA HIS A 109 13.12 19.57 -15.41
C HIS A 109 13.29 20.57 -16.58
N ASP A 110 14.38 20.44 -17.33
CA ASP A 110 14.68 21.26 -18.51
C ASP A 110 13.69 21.04 -19.66
N VAL A 111 13.14 19.82 -19.78
CA VAL A 111 12.17 19.45 -20.85
C VAL A 111 10.78 20.02 -20.56
N TYR A 112 10.42 20.17 -19.28
CA TYR A 112 9.14 20.75 -18.84
C TYR A 112 9.18 22.28 -18.71
N HIS A 113 10.24 22.93 -19.20
CA HIS A 113 10.41 24.39 -19.18
C HIS A 113 10.20 25.01 -17.79
N ASN A 114 10.57 24.31 -16.71
CA ASN A 114 10.34 24.69 -15.32
C ASN A 114 8.87 24.97 -14.96
N ASN A 115 7.94 24.48 -15.78
CA ASN A 115 6.50 24.65 -15.58
C ASN A 115 5.89 23.34 -15.04
N PRO A 116 5.40 23.31 -13.80
CA PRO A 116 4.71 22.13 -13.26
C PRO A 116 3.38 21.83 -13.97
N LEU A 117 2.86 22.76 -14.78
CA LEU A 117 1.66 22.59 -15.60
C LEU A 117 1.98 22.34 -17.09
N ASP A 118 3.21 21.94 -17.41
CA ASP A 118 3.56 21.59 -18.78
C ASP A 118 2.64 20.44 -19.26
N PRO A 119 1.98 20.57 -20.43
CA PRO A 119 1.06 19.56 -20.94
C PRO A 119 1.68 18.17 -21.07
N ARG A 120 2.98 18.08 -21.39
CA ARG A 120 3.71 16.82 -21.51
C ARG A 120 3.86 16.14 -20.16
N TYR A 121 4.16 16.93 -19.12
CA TYR A 121 4.20 16.44 -17.75
C TYR A 121 2.82 15.93 -17.31
N LEU A 122 1.78 16.74 -17.51
CA LEU A 122 0.41 16.40 -17.11
C LEU A 122 -0.13 15.16 -17.83
N MET A 123 0.16 14.97 -19.11
CA MET A 123 -0.26 13.79 -19.87
C MET A 123 0.39 12.49 -19.39
N ALA A 124 1.57 12.55 -18.77
CA ALA A 124 2.21 11.36 -18.23
C ALA A 124 1.50 10.81 -16.97
N TRP A 125 0.82 11.66 -16.19
CA TRP A 125 0.09 11.25 -14.97
C TRP A 125 -0.97 10.15 -15.23
N PRO A 126 -1.96 10.33 -16.12
CA PRO A 126 -2.98 9.32 -16.37
C PRO A 126 -2.39 8.04 -16.99
N ILE A 127 -1.34 8.15 -17.81
CA ILE A 127 -0.67 6.99 -18.42
C ILE A 127 0.00 6.16 -17.34
N THR A 128 0.84 6.78 -16.50
CA THR A 128 1.51 6.11 -15.39
C THR A 128 0.47 5.50 -14.43
N TYR A 129 -0.56 6.24 -14.06
CA TYR A 129 -1.61 5.73 -13.18
C TYR A 129 -2.30 4.47 -13.74
N THR A 130 -2.64 4.47 -15.03
CA THR A 130 -3.33 3.33 -15.69
C THR A 130 -2.47 2.08 -15.75
N ILE A 131 -1.15 2.23 -15.95
CA ILE A 131 -0.22 1.11 -15.94
C ILE A 131 -0.12 0.51 -14.53
N TYR A 132 0.07 1.36 -13.52
CA TYR A 132 0.28 0.91 -12.16
C TYR A 132 -1.00 0.43 -11.47
N VAL A 133 -2.18 0.95 -11.82
CA VAL A 133 -3.45 0.45 -11.24
C VAL A 133 -3.63 -1.02 -11.57
N SER A 134 -3.36 -1.39 -12.82
CA SER A 134 -3.46 -2.77 -13.29
C SER A 134 -2.49 -3.68 -12.51
N PHE A 135 -1.25 -3.23 -12.32
CA PHE A 135 -0.24 -3.97 -11.57
C PHE A 135 -0.60 -4.14 -10.08
N VAL A 136 -1.03 -3.06 -9.42
CA VAL A 136 -1.41 -3.10 -8.00
C VAL A 136 -2.60 -4.03 -7.78
N PHE A 137 -3.59 -4.04 -8.68
CA PHE A 137 -4.69 -4.99 -8.63
C PHE A 137 -4.25 -6.44 -8.81
N LEU A 138 -3.30 -6.72 -9.71
CA LEU A 138 -2.74 -8.06 -9.88
C LEU A 138 -2.01 -8.55 -8.62
N VAL A 139 -1.19 -7.70 -8.02
CA VAL A 139 -0.49 -8.02 -6.75
C VAL A 139 -1.49 -8.24 -5.63
N ASN A 140 -2.52 -7.38 -5.52
CA ASN A 140 -3.58 -7.52 -4.54
C ASN A 140 -4.36 -8.84 -4.69
N TRP A 141 -4.62 -9.25 -5.93
CA TRP A 141 -5.24 -10.54 -6.22
C TRP A 141 -4.34 -11.72 -5.87
N ALA A 142 -3.05 -11.65 -6.19
CA ALA A 142 -2.08 -12.69 -5.85
C ALA A 142 -1.94 -12.88 -4.33
N LEU A 143 -1.88 -11.78 -3.57
CA LEU A 143 -1.87 -11.80 -2.10
C LEU A 143 -3.15 -12.44 -1.54
N ALA A 144 -4.32 -12.07 -2.09
CA ALA A 144 -5.60 -12.67 -1.71
C ALA A 144 -5.69 -14.17 -2.06
N ALA A 145 -5.04 -14.61 -3.13
CA ALA A 145 -4.95 -16.03 -3.48
C ALA A 145 -4.03 -16.78 -2.53
N LEU A 146 -2.85 -16.24 -2.22
CA LEU A 146 -1.89 -16.83 -1.26
C LEU A 146 -2.50 -16.99 0.13
N GLY A 147 -3.23 -15.98 0.63
CA GLY A 147 -3.91 -16.05 1.92
C GLY A 147 -5.02 -17.11 2.00
N ARG A 148 -5.51 -17.64 0.85
CA ARG A 148 -6.43 -18.79 0.81
C ARG A 148 -5.72 -20.14 0.93
N PHE A 149 -4.43 -20.21 0.57
CA PHE A 149 -3.65 -21.45 0.63
C PHE A 149 -3.00 -21.68 2.01
N GLU A 150 -2.93 -20.65 2.86
CA GLU A 150 -2.48 -20.76 4.26
C GLU A 150 -3.58 -21.20 5.24
N ARG A 151 -4.86 -21.27 4.81
CA ARG A 151 -5.99 -21.83 5.58
C ARG A 151 -6.18 -23.31 5.31
#